data_AF-A0A370NAK9-F1
#
_entry.id   AF-A0A370NAK9-F1
#
_cell.length_a   1.000
_cell.length_b   1.000
_cell.length_c   1.000
_cell.angle_alpha   90.00
_cell.angle_beta   90.00
_cell.angle_gamma   90.00
#
_symmetry.space_group_name_H-M   'P 1'
#
loop_
_entity.id
_entity.type
_entity.pdbx_description
1 polymer ?
#
loop_
_entity_poly.entity_id
_entity_poly.type
_entity_poly.pdbx_seq_one_letter_code
_entity_poly.pdbx_strand_id
1 'polypeptide(L)' 'MSRTDFRPHVIFAESIADENISDPDVTGIRKYFELASFDPRLDSTAIQPVGAKGWDSFSITLVTA' A
#
# COMPACT_ATOMS: atom_id res chain seq x y z
N MET A 1 4.99 27.70 6.09
CA MET A 1 4.41 26.34 6.15
C MET A 1 3.25 26.28 5.16
N SER A 2 3.45 25.69 3.98
CA SER A 2 2.41 25.61 2.95
C SER A 2 1.65 24.29 3.09
N ARG A 3 0.34 24.36 2.87
CA ARG A 3 -0.65 23.28 2.98
C ARG A 3 -0.53 22.27 1.82
N THR A 4 0.69 21.86 1.48
CA THR A 4 1.02 21.05 0.30
C THR A 4 1.83 19.79 0.62
N ASP A 5 2.28 19.62 1.89
CA ASP A 5 2.92 18.38 2.36
C ASP A 5 1.92 17.33 2.87
N PHE A 6 0.62 17.60 2.77
CA PHE A 6 -0.38 16.58 3.04
C PHE A 6 -0.57 15.73 1.79
N ARG A 7 0.27 14.71 1.62
CA ARG A 7 0.01 13.60 0.70
C ARG A 7 -1.01 12.70 1.40
N PRO A 8 -2.33 12.78 1.09
CA PRO A 8 -3.22 11.75 1.60
C PRO A 8 -2.66 10.44 1.06
N HIS A 9 -2.46 9.47 1.95
CA HIS A 9 -2.34 8.01 1.80
C HIS A 9 -2.61 7.38 0.41
N VAL A 10 -2.07 7.91 -0.68
CA VAL A 10 -2.41 7.54 -2.04
C VAL A 10 -1.13 6.98 -2.66
N ILE A 11 -0.90 5.71 -2.38
CA ILE A 11 -0.08 4.89 -3.27
C ILE A 11 -1.06 4.11 -4.13
N PHE A 12 -1.05 4.39 -5.44
CA PHE A 12 -1.84 3.64 -6.40
C PHE A 12 -1.16 2.29 -6.65
N ALA A 13 -1.93 1.21 -6.83
CA ALA A 13 -1.31 -0.07 -7.18
C ALA A 13 -0.55 -0.01 -8.52
N GLU A 14 -0.89 0.92 -9.41
CA GLU A 14 -0.09 1.17 -10.61
C GLU A 14 1.34 1.61 -10.25
N SER A 15 1.52 2.42 -9.20
CA SER A 15 2.84 2.81 -8.73
C SER A 15 3.57 1.64 -8.05
N ILE A 16 2.84 0.78 -7.35
CA ILE A 16 3.39 -0.43 -6.71
C ILE A 16 3.75 -1.50 -7.77
N ALA A 17 3.03 -1.56 -8.89
CA ALA A 17 3.29 -2.49 -9.98
C ALA A 17 4.42 -2.02 -10.91
N ASP A 18 4.67 -0.71 -11.03
CA ASP A 18 5.75 -0.18 -11.89
C ASP A 18 7.12 -0.25 -11.20
N GLU A 19 7.91 -1.25 -11.57
CA GLU A 19 9.26 -1.50 -11.04
C GLU A 19 10.23 -0.32 -11.21
N ASN A 20 9.96 0.62 -12.11
CA ASN A 20 10.81 1.79 -12.33
C ASN A 20 10.61 2.90 -11.28
N ILE A 21 9.53 2.81 -10.49
CA ILE A 21 9.26 3.79 -9.43
C ILE A 21 10.04 3.42 -8.18
N SER A 22 10.91 4.35 -7.76
CA SER A 22 11.83 4.25 -6.62
C SER A 22 11.44 5.16 -5.45
N ASP A 23 10.16 5.53 -5.36
CA ASP A 23 9.62 6.29 -4.23
C ASP A 23 9.79 5.48 -2.92
N PRO A 24 10.33 6.07 -1.83
CA PRO A 24 10.49 5.39 -0.54
C PRO A 24 9.18 4.79 -0.01
N ASP A 25 8.05 5.46 -0.21
CA ASP A 25 6.74 5.00 0.26
C ASP A 25 6.30 3.75 -0.53
N VAL A 26 6.47 3.76 -1.86
CA VAL A 26 6.20 2.61 -2.73
C VAL A 26 7.10 1.42 -2.36
N THR A 27 8.38 1.69 -2.14
CA THR A 27 9.37 0.68 -1.75
C THR A 27 9.01 0.04 -0.40
N GLY A 28 8.59 0.85 0.57
CA GLY A 28 8.13 0.38 1.88
C GLY A 28 6.91 -0.54 1.78
N ILE A 29 5.91 -0.18 0.98
CA ILE A 29 4.71 -1.01 0.77
C ILE A 29 5.05 -2.33 0.08
N ARG A 30 5.90 -2.34 -0.95
CA ARG A 30 6.35 -3.59 -1.60
C ARG A 30 7.00 -4.53 -0.60
N LYS A 31 7.92 -4.01 0.21
CA LYS A 31 8.62 -4.78 1.23
C LYS A 31 7.67 -5.31 2.30
N TYR A 32 6.66 -4.53 2.68
CA TYR A 32 5.61 -5.00 3.59
C TYR A 32 4.84 -6.20 3.01
N PHE A 33 4.36 -6.12 1.77
CA PHE A 33 3.63 -7.24 1.15
C PHE A 33 4.50 -8.48 0.96
N GLU A 34 5.77 -8.29 0.59
CA GLU A 34 6.74 -9.38 0.51
C GLU A 34 6.86 -10.10 1.87
N LEU A 35 7.16 -9.35 2.95
CA LEU A 35 7.29 -9.90 4.30
C LEU A 35 6.00 -10.57 4.78
N ALA A 36 4.84 -9.94 4.55
CA ALA A 36 3.55 -10.48 4.96
C ALA A 36 3.22 -11.80 4.23
N SER A 37 3.57 -11.91 2.94
CA SER A 37 3.33 -13.13 2.15
C SER A 37 4.14 -14.35 2.61
N PHE A 38 5.26 -14.13 3.30
CA PHE A 38 6.14 -15.18 3.80
C PHE A 38 5.94 -15.52 5.28
N ASP A 39 5.16 -14.75 6.04
CA ASP A 39 4.90 -15.04 7.45
C ASP A 39 3.62 -15.90 7.60
N PRO A 40 3.73 -17.19 7.98
CA PRO A 40 2.57 -18.09 8.08
C PRO A 40 1.60 -17.72 9.21
N ARG A 41 1.94 -16.76 10.07
CA ARG A 41 1.06 -16.25 11.14
C ARG A 41 0.17 -15.10 10.68
N LEU A 42 0.36 -14.64 9.44
CA LEU A 42 -0.35 -13.52 8.86
C LEU A 42 -1.23 -14.01 7.70
N ASP A 43 -2.50 -13.63 7.75
CA ASP A 43 -3.41 -13.72 6.61
C ASP A 43 -3.75 -12.30 6.16
N SER A 44 -3.21 -11.91 5.01
CA SER A 44 -3.23 -10.52 4.53
C SER A 44 -3.96 -10.40 3.20
N THR A 45 -4.75 -9.34 3.08
CA THR A 45 -5.39 -8.96 1.82
C THR A 45 -5.25 -7.47 1.55
N ALA A 46 -5.28 -7.08 0.28
CA ALA A 46 -5.24 -5.69 -0.16
C ALA A 46 -6.50 -5.38 -0.97
N ILE A 47 -7.11 -4.24 -0.69
CA ILE A 47 -8.34 -3.79 -1.35
C ILE A 47 -8.05 -2.44 -2.00
N GLN A 48 -8.49 -2.31 -3.25
CA GLN A 48 -8.40 -1.06 -4.02
C GLN A 48 -9.80 -0.53 -4.35
N PRO A 49 -10.38 0.31 -3.49
CA PRO A 49 -11.62 0.99 -3.81
C PRO A 49 -11.43 2.01 -4.92
N VAL A 50 -12.37 2.01 -5.87
CA VAL A 50 -12.54 3.08 -6.86
C VAL A 50 -13.91 3.73 -6.66
N GLY A 51 -13.99 5.05 -6.75
CA GLY A 51 -15.26 5.76 -6.61
C GLY A 51 -15.19 7.26 -6.88
N ALA A 52 -16.25 7.97 -6.54
CA ALA A 52 -16.38 9.41 -6.79
C ALA A 52 -15.31 10.28 -6.11
N LYS A 53 -14.63 9.75 -5.08
CA LYS A 53 -13.54 10.42 -4.36
C LYS A 53 -12.16 10.17 -5.01
N GLY A 54 -12.10 9.39 -6.09
CA GLY A 54 -10.84 8.94 -6.69
C GLY A 54 -10.50 7.51 -6.26
N TRP A 55 -9.21 7.22 -6.22
CA TRP A 55 -8.70 5.89 -5.87
C TRP A 55 -8.05 5.98 -4.50
N ASP A 56 -8.31 4.97 -3.69
CA ASP A 56 -7.68 4.77 -2.40
C ASP A 56 -7.20 3.30 -2.35
N SER A 57 -6.27 2.99 -1.45
CA SER A 57 -5.88 1.60 -1.22
C SER A 57 -5.51 1.35 0.23
N PHE A 58 -5.89 0.19 0.73
CA PHE A 58 -5.51 -0.25 2.07
C PHE A 58 -5.35 -1.77 2.11
N SER A 59 -4.55 -2.25 3.06
CA SER A 59 -4.43 -3.66 3.39
C SER A 59 -5.09 -3.96 4.74
N ILE A 60 -5.58 -5.18 4.88
CA ILE A 60 -6.00 -5.77 6.14
C ILE A 60 -5.12 -6.98 6.39
N THR A 61 -4.65 -7.16 7.62
CA THR A 61 -3.90 -8.34 8.04
C THR A 61 -4.51 -8.89 9.31
N LEU A 62 -4.87 -10.16 9.28
CA LEU A 62 -5.26 -10.94 10.42
C LEU A 62 -4.03 -11.66 10.98
N VAL A 63 -3.86 -11.57 12.30
CA VAL A 63 -2.85 -12.35 13.02
C VAL A 63 -3.52 -13.62 13.53
N THR A 64 -3.09 -14.78 13.02
CA THR A 64 -3.79 -16.08 13.20
C THR A 64 -3.09 -17.04 14.17
N ALA A 65 -2.24 -16.51 15.07
CA ALA A 65 -1.39 -17.27 15.99
C ALA A 65 -2.09 -18.42 16.74
#